data_AF-A0A349E7I9-F1
#
_entry.id   AF-A0A349E7I9-F1
#
_cell.length_a   1.000
_cell.length_b   1.000
_cell.length_c   1.000
_cell.angle_alpha   90.00
_cell.angle_beta   90.00
_cell.angle_gamma   90.00
#
_symmetry.space_group_name_H-M   'P 1'
#
loop_
_entity.id
_entity.type
_entity.pdbx_description
1 polymer ?
#
loop_
_entity_poly.entity_id
_entity_poly.type
_entity_poly.pdbx_seq_one_letter_code
_entity_poly.pdbx_strand_id
1 'polypeptide(L)' 'MQHSKPYSEQVNLVQLIVGMSGASGVIYGIRLLQVLQQESNIETHLILSDSA' A
#
# COMPACT_ATOMS: atom_id res chain seq x y z
N MET A 1 -11.74 -25.22 33.77
CA MET A 1 -10.54 -25.21 32.91
C MET A 1 -10.86 -24.32 31.72
N GLN A 2 -10.17 -23.18 31.65
CA GLN A 2 -10.38 -22.12 30.67
C GLN A 2 -9.72 -22.53 29.35
N HIS A 3 -10.42 -22.39 28.22
CA HIS A 3 -9.75 -22.37 26.91
C HIS A 3 -10.44 -21.31 26.03
N SER A 4 -10.20 -20.05 26.39
CA SER A 4 -10.47 -18.88 25.57
C SER A 4 -9.52 -18.89 24.38
N LYS A 5 -10.01 -19.32 23.21
CA LYS A 5 -9.30 -19.12 21.95
C LYS A 5 -9.30 -17.61 21.66
N PRO A 6 -8.14 -16.94 21.53
CA PRO A 6 -8.15 -15.53 21.17
C PRO A 6 -8.66 -15.42 19.74
N TYR A 7 -9.66 -14.56 19.54
CA TYR A 7 -10.14 -14.15 18.23
C TYR A 7 -8.94 -13.51 17.52
N SER A 8 -8.33 -14.23 16.58
CA SER A 8 -7.21 -13.73 15.79
C SER A 8 -7.70 -12.48 15.05
N GLU A 9 -7.06 -11.33 15.29
CA GLU A 9 -7.26 -10.13 14.49
C GLU A 9 -7.09 -10.50 13.02
N GLN A 10 -8.19 -10.53 12.28
CA GLN A 10 -8.14 -10.62 10.84
C GLN A 10 -7.63 -9.27 10.34
N VAL A 11 -6.35 -9.24 9.96
CA VAL A 11 -5.78 -8.08 9.29
C VAL A 11 -6.46 -7.97 7.92
N ASN A 12 -7.38 -7.01 7.78
CA ASN A 12 -7.94 -6.69 6.47
C ASN A 12 -6.87 -5.96 5.66
N LEU A 13 -6.38 -6.62 4.62
CA LEU A 13 -5.43 -6.02 3.68
C LEU A 13 -6.18 -5.12 2.71
N VAL A 14 -5.75 -3.86 2.62
CA VAL A 14 -6.23 -2.89 1.64
C VAL A 14 -5.35 -3.01 0.41
N GLN A 15 -5.94 -3.40 -0.71
CA GLN A 15 -5.25 -3.42 -2.00
C GLN A 15 -5.43 -2.05 -2.70
N LEU A 16 -4.33 -1.33 -2.87
CA LEU A 16 -4.31 0.02 -3.42
C LEU A 16 -3.56 0.05 -4.76
N ILE A 17 -4.23 0.52 -5.81
CA ILE A 17 -3.61 0.75 -7.11
C ILE A 17 -3.19 2.21 -7.22
N VAL A 18 -1.92 2.46 -7.54
CA VAL A 18 -1.38 3.80 -7.77
C VAL A 18 -0.99 3.92 -9.24
N GLY A 19 -1.70 4.75 -9.99
CA GLY A 19 -1.32 5.14 -11.34
C GLY A 19 -0.50 6.43 -11.31
N MET A 20 0.68 6.45 -11.92
CA MET A 20 1.47 7.66 -12.11
C MET A 20 1.67 7.96 -13.60
N SER A 21 1.38 9.21 -13.96
CA SER A 21 1.60 9.75 -15.30
C SER A 21 2.30 11.10 -15.23
N GLY A 22 3.29 11.32 -16.11
CA GLY A 22 4.02 12.59 -16.24
C GLY A 22 5.26 12.72 -15.34
N ALA A 23 6.40 13.00 -15.96
CA ALA A 23 7.73 13.04 -15.32
C ALA A 23 7.92 14.13 -14.25
N SER A 24 7.31 15.30 -14.42
CA SER A 24 7.57 16.46 -13.55
C SER A 24 7.14 16.24 -12.09
N GLY A 25 6.23 15.30 -11.83
CA GLY A 25 5.69 15.00 -10.50
C GLY A 25 6.17 13.67 -9.90
N VAL A 26 7.04 12.92 -10.59
CA VAL A 26 7.38 11.53 -10.23
C VAL A 26 7.95 11.42 -8.81
N ILE A 27 8.67 12.46 -8.37
CA ILE A 27 9.28 12.51 -7.04
C ILE A 27 8.25 12.44 -5.91
N TYR A 28 7.05 13.01 -6.10
CA TYR A 28 5.99 12.95 -5.10
C TYR A 28 5.34 11.57 -5.05
N GLY A 29 5.19 10.92 -6.21
CA GLY A 29 4.73 9.53 -6.29
C GLY A 29 5.69 8.57 -5.58
N ILE A 30 7.00 8.75 -5.74
CA ILE A 30 8.01 7.98 -5.01
C ILE A 30 7.87 8.19 -3.50
N ARG A 31 7.70 9.43 -3.03
CA ARG A 31 7.50 9.71 -1.60
C ARG A 31 6.21 9.08 -1.06
N LEU A 32 5.13 9.11 -1.83
CA LEU A 32 3.88 8.44 -1.48
C LEU A 32 4.10 6.93 -1.30
N LEU A 33 4.78 6.27 -2.24
CA LEU A 33 5.06 4.83 -2.16
C LEU A 33 5.93 4.47 -0.94
N GLN A 34 6.91 5.30 -0.60
CA GLN A 34 7.75 5.11 0.59
C GLN A 34 6.94 5.16 1.89
N VAL A 35 5.94 6.04 1.95
CA VAL A 35 5.03 6.15 3.11
C VAL A 35 4.08 4.95 3.15
N LEU A 36 3.44 4.61 2.03
CA LEU A 36 2.53 3.46 1.96
C LEU A 36 3.21 2.14 2.32
N GLN A 37 4.50 1.99 1.99
CA GLN A 37 5.30 0.82 2.38
C GLN A 37 5.43 0.65 3.90
N GLN A 38 5.28 1.71 4.70
CA GLN A 38 5.34 1.61 6.17
C GLN A 38 4.05 1.03 6.77
N GLU A 39 2.95 1.00 6.01
CA GLU A 39 1.65 0.52 6.46
C GLU A 39 1.52 -0.98 6.19
N SER A 40 1.57 -1.79 7.25
CA SER A 40 1.60 -3.26 7.17
C SER A 40 0.30 -3.89 6.64
N ASN A 41 -0.78 -3.12 6.59
CA ASN A 41 -2.09 -3.54 6.09
C ASN A 41 -2.37 -3.06 4.66
N ILE A 42 -1.40 -2.45 3.97
CA ILE A 42 -1.57 -1.96 2.59
C ILE A 42 -0.70 -2.74 1.62
N GLU A 43 -1.32 -3.31 0.59
CA GLU A 43 -0.64 -3.85 -0.58
C GLU A 43 -0.75 -2.83 -1.72
N THR A 44 0.38 -2.36 -2.25
CA THR A 44 0.40 -1.34 -3.30
C THR A 44 0.78 -1.93 -4.65
N HIS A 45 -0.04 -1.67 -5.67
CA HIS A 45 0.24 -2.01 -7.07
C HIS A 45 0.47 -0.73 -7.88
N LEU A 46 1.71 -0.53 -8.35
CA LEU A 46 2.08 0.64 -9.14
C LEU A 46 1.89 0.38 -10.64
N ILE A 47 1.27 1.33 -11.33
CA ILE A 47 1.18 1.38 -12.79
C ILE A 47 1.81 2.70 -13.26
N LEU A 48 2.72 2.62 -14.21
CA LEU A 48 3.42 3.76 -14.79
C LEU A 48 3.05 3.89 -16.28
N SER A 49 2.83 5.12 -16.74
CA SER A 49 2.80 5.42 -18.18
C SER A 49 4.21 5.66 -18.72
N ASP A 50 4.43 5.49 -20.02
CA ASP A 50 5.74 5.74 -20.67
C ASP A 50 6.31 7.15 -20.44
N SER A 51 5.44 8.14 -20.18
CA SER A 51 5.82 9.54 -19.93
C SER A 51 6.05 9.88 -18.45
N ALA A 52 5.90 8.90 -17.55
CA ALA A 52 6.11 9.04 -16.11
C ALA A 52 7.59 9.01 -15.72
#